data_AF-A0A4Z9P7Q6-F1
#
_entry.id   AF-A0A4Z9P7Q6-F1
#
_cell.length_a   1.000
_cell.length_b   1.000
_cell.length_c   1.000
_cell.angle_alpha   90.00
_cell.angle_beta   90.00
_cell.angle_gamma   90.00
#
_symmetry.space_group_name_H-M   'P 1'
#
loop_
_entity.id
_entity.type
_entity.pdbx_description
1 polymer ?
#
loop_
_entity_poly.entity_id
_entity_poly.type
_entity_poly.pdbx_seq_one_letter_code
_entity_poly.pdbx_strand_id
1 'polypeptide(L)'
;MRETLAKADLPPRKRQRLLWRIAKLGIVAAAKRHQRQQAAPDGTPWEPRKRGKGKMLKGLPRLLAVREMPEIQGVRIYLKGGNYRNGTKPIAAGLVGAVQQDGARIQMKASNAPRKPQADKPALPRQAKRLRALGYKTRKGKRWVKPSSKQIMETMSMAQAGLLIRKLKGTPSKRTWTIDIPGRVFLGVSNDEFNQIIARQMQAIGFGWDVTAQQIRG
;
A
#
# COMPACT_ATOMS: atom_id res chain seq x y z
N MET A 1 7.53 9.43 -32.00
CA MET A 1 8.64 9.05 -31.09
C MET A 1 8.90 7.55 -31.02
N ARG A 2 7.89 6.70 -30.83
CA ARG A 2 8.08 5.24 -30.86
C ARG A 2 8.55 4.74 -32.23
N GLU A 3 7.98 5.29 -33.30
CA GLU A 3 8.37 4.97 -34.68
C GLU A 3 9.77 5.47 -35.05
N THR A 4 10.18 6.63 -34.53
CA THR A 4 11.54 7.18 -34.77
C THR A 4 12.61 6.35 -34.06
N LEU A 5 12.29 5.80 -32.87
CA LEU A 5 13.15 4.82 -32.19
C LEU A 5 13.25 3.50 -32.95
N ALA A 6 12.16 3.03 -33.55
CA ALA A 6 12.16 1.80 -34.35
C ALA A 6 13.01 1.94 -35.63
N LYS A 7 13.04 3.16 -36.21
CA LYS A 7 13.88 3.50 -37.38
C LYS A 7 15.32 3.85 -37.01
N ALA A 8 15.61 4.13 -35.74
CA ALA A 8 16.96 4.42 -35.27
C ALA A 8 17.76 3.12 -35.19
N ASP A 9 18.76 2.98 -36.06
CA ASP A 9 19.63 1.80 -36.08
C ASP A 9 20.63 1.82 -34.92
N LEU A 10 20.12 1.56 -33.71
CA LEU A 10 20.90 1.56 -32.49
C LEU A 10 21.68 0.24 -32.37
N PRO A 11 23.03 0.29 -32.24
CA PRO A 11 23.81 -0.89 -31.90
C PRO A 11 23.26 -1.61 -30.68
N PRO A 12 23.26 -2.96 -30.63
CA PRO A 12 22.60 -3.73 -29.58
C PRO A 12 22.97 -3.29 -28.15
N ARG A 13 24.24 -2.97 -27.91
CA ARG A 13 24.71 -2.47 -26.60
C ARG A 13 24.13 -1.11 -26.24
N LYS A 14 24.03 -0.18 -27.19
CA LYS A 14 23.43 1.15 -26.98
C LYS A 14 21.93 1.03 -26.73
N ARG A 15 21.24 0.15 -27.46
CA ARG A 15 19.82 -0.17 -27.25
C ARG A 15 19.58 -0.73 -25.84
N GLN A 16 20.36 -1.72 -25.44
CA GLN A 16 20.26 -2.32 -24.10
C GLN A 16 20.48 -1.27 -23.00
N ARG A 17 21.51 -0.43 -23.16
CA ARG A 17 21.80 0.68 -22.23
C ARG A 17 20.67 1.69 -22.17
N LEU A 18 20.07 2.06 -23.31
CA LEU A 18 18.92 2.96 -23.38
C LEU A 18 17.73 2.40 -22.59
N LEU A 19 17.37 1.14 -22.84
CA LEU A 19 16.28 0.45 -22.12
C LEU A 19 16.52 0.43 -20.61
N TRP A 20 17.75 0.11 -20.19
CA TRP A 20 18.10 0.13 -18.78
C TRP A 20 17.95 1.53 -18.17
N ARG A 21 18.39 2.58 -18.88
CA ARG A 21 18.25 3.97 -18.41
C ARG A 21 16.80 4.41 -18.32
N ILE A 22 15.97 4.07 -19.32
CA ILE A 22 14.53 4.36 -19.31
C ILE A 22 13.88 3.70 -18.08
N ALA A 23 14.17 2.41 -17.84
CA ALA A 23 13.63 1.70 -16.69
C ALA A 23 14.14 2.27 -15.36
N LYS A 24 15.46 2.44 -15.21
CA LYS A 24 16.10 2.78 -13.93
C LYS A 24 15.97 4.25 -13.56
N LEU A 25 16.19 5.15 -14.52
CA LEU A 25 16.26 6.60 -14.31
C LEU A 25 14.94 7.29 -14.66
N GLY A 26 14.11 6.68 -15.51
CA GLY A 26 12.76 7.13 -15.81
C GLY A 26 11.73 6.47 -14.90
N ILE A 27 11.32 5.26 -15.25
CA ILE A 27 10.15 4.58 -14.65
C ILE A 27 10.32 4.37 -13.13
N VAL A 28 11.47 3.88 -12.67
CA VAL A 28 11.72 3.70 -11.23
C VAL A 28 11.80 5.03 -10.48
N ALA A 29 12.30 6.10 -11.11
CA ALA A 29 12.33 7.43 -10.52
C ALA A 29 10.92 8.03 -10.41
N ALA A 30 10.10 7.87 -11.45
CA ALA A 30 8.68 8.24 -11.46
C ALA A 30 7.92 7.49 -10.36
N ALA A 31 8.11 6.17 -10.22
CA ALA A 31 7.47 5.38 -9.17
C ALA A 31 7.81 5.86 -7.75
N LYS A 32 9.06 6.29 -7.51
CA LYS A 32 9.46 6.94 -6.26
C LYS A 32 8.77 8.30 -6.09
N ARG A 33 8.57 9.06 -7.16
CA ARG A 33 7.88 10.35 -7.14
C ARG A 33 6.38 10.18 -6.85
N HIS A 34 5.68 9.28 -7.55
CA HIS A 34 4.28 8.91 -7.31
C HIS A 34 4.03 8.52 -5.85
N GLN A 35 4.88 7.67 -5.28
CA GLN A 35 4.79 7.34 -3.85
C GLN A 35 5.02 8.55 -2.94
N ARG A 36 5.97 9.43 -3.24
CA ARG A 36 6.20 10.63 -2.41
C ARG A 36 5.02 11.61 -2.48
N GLN A 37 4.44 11.78 -3.67
CA GLN A 37 3.29 12.64 -3.94
C GLN A 37 1.95 12.02 -3.52
N GLN A 38 1.90 10.69 -3.34
CA GLN A 38 0.67 9.93 -3.10
C GLN A 38 -0.33 10.09 -4.24
N ALA A 39 0.17 10.03 -5.48
CA ALA A 39 -0.62 10.19 -6.69
C ALA A 39 -0.21 9.18 -7.76
N ALA A 40 -1.15 8.84 -8.64
CA ALA A 40 -0.94 8.00 -9.81
C ALA A 40 -0.24 8.76 -10.95
N PRO A 41 0.19 8.06 -12.02
CA PRO A 41 0.91 8.68 -13.14
C PRO A 41 0.13 9.77 -13.90
N ASP A 42 -1.19 9.74 -13.83
CA ASP A 42 -2.10 10.75 -14.37
C ASP A 42 -2.30 11.95 -13.43
N GLY A 43 -1.63 11.96 -12.26
CA GLY A 43 -1.77 12.99 -11.24
C GLY A 43 -2.93 12.76 -10.27
N THR A 44 -3.75 11.73 -10.45
CA THR A 44 -4.88 11.47 -9.56
C THR A 44 -4.39 11.09 -8.15
N PRO A 45 -4.88 11.75 -7.08
CA PRO A 45 -4.49 11.39 -5.72
C PRO A 45 -4.92 9.97 -5.35
N TRP A 46 -4.03 9.22 -4.72
CA TRP A 46 -4.37 7.89 -4.21
C TRP A 46 -5.36 7.96 -3.07
N GLU A 47 -6.22 6.93 -2.96
CA GLU A 47 -7.08 6.81 -1.80
C GLU A 47 -6.24 6.70 -0.52
N PRO A 48 -6.51 7.54 0.50
CA PRO A 48 -5.75 7.55 1.74
C PRO A 48 -5.93 6.25 2.52
N ARG A 49 -5.11 6.08 3.57
CA ARG A 49 -5.29 4.96 4.50
C ARG A 49 -6.63 5.06 5.20
N LYS A 50 -7.30 3.92 5.37
CA LYS A 50 -8.47 3.81 6.25
C LYS A 50 -8.14 4.12 7.72
N ARG A 51 -6.88 3.97 8.15
CA ARG A 51 -6.42 4.26 9.52
C ARG A 51 -5.04 4.93 9.53
N GLY A 52 -4.89 6.00 10.31
CA GLY A 52 -3.63 6.69 10.56
C GLY A 52 -3.18 7.66 9.44
N LYS A 53 -2.21 8.53 9.75
CA LYS A 53 -1.83 9.70 8.93
C LYS A 53 -0.50 9.58 8.14
N GLY A 54 0.17 8.42 8.09
CA GLY A 54 1.43 8.22 7.33
C GLY A 54 1.40 8.46 5.80
N LYS A 55 2.30 7.83 5.03
CA LYS A 55 2.20 7.76 3.56
C LYS A 55 2.03 6.29 3.12
N MET A 56 1.22 6.02 2.09
CA MET A 56 1.08 4.69 1.49
C MET A 56 2.38 4.26 0.82
N LEU A 57 2.65 2.95 0.84
CA LEU A 57 3.76 2.29 0.15
C LEU A 57 5.16 2.85 0.49
N LYS A 58 5.32 3.43 1.69
CA LYS A 58 6.60 4.03 2.10
C LYS A 58 7.70 2.97 2.05
N GLY A 59 8.76 3.27 1.32
CA GLY A 59 9.92 2.37 1.17
C GLY A 59 9.75 1.28 0.09
N LEU A 60 8.53 0.98 -0.38
CA LEU A 60 8.32 -0.03 -1.41
C LEU A 60 9.06 0.30 -2.72
N PRO A 61 8.99 1.53 -3.27
CA PRO A 61 9.72 1.86 -4.49
C PRO A 61 11.25 1.85 -4.35
N ARG A 62 11.79 1.83 -3.12
CA ARG A 62 13.24 1.66 -2.90
C ARG A 62 13.70 0.22 -3.16
N LEU A 63 12.76 -0.72 -3.18
CA LEU A 63 13.01 -2.12 -3.49
C LEU A 63 12.94 -2.40 -5.00
N LEU A 64 12.57 -1.41 -5.84
CA LEU A 64 12.58 -1.59 -7.28
C LEU A 64 14.02 -1.75 -7.78
N ALA A 65 14.26 -2.87 -8.45
CA ALA A 65 15.48 -3.21 -9.15
C ALA A 65 15.19 -3.41 -10.64
N VAL A 66 16.22 -3.25 -11.46
CA VAL A 66 16.16 -3.43 -12.91
C VAL A 66 17.21 -4.47 -13.26
N ARG A 67 16.80 -5.54 -13.95
CA ARG A 67 17.68 -6.56 -14.52
C ARG A 67 17.66 -6.42 -16.04
N GLU A 68 18.83 -6.37 -16.65
CA GLU A 68 18.98 -6.44 -18.09
C GLU A 68 18.66 -7.87 -18.56
N MET A 69 17.98 -8.00 -19.70
CA MET A 69 17.66 -9.27 -20.34
C MET A 69 18.03 -9.18 -21.83
N PRO A 70 19.34 -9.23 -22.17
CA PRO A 70 19.81 -9.09 -23.54
C PRO A 70 19.23 -10.14 -24.50
N GLU A 71 18.90 -11.32 -23.99
CA GLU A 71 18.38 -12.47 -24.77
C GLU A 71 17.05 -12.13 -25.45
N ILE A 72 16.25 -11.28 -24.82
CA ILE A 72 14.97 -10.78 -25.34
C ILE A 72 15.02 -9.28 -25.69
N GLN A 73 16.23 -8.71 -25.76
CA GLN A 73 16.48 -7.28 -25.97
C GLN A 73 15.63 -6.39 -25.03
N GLY A 74 15.55 -6.78 -23.77
CA GLY A 74 14.61 -6.23 -22.81
C GLY A 74 15.23 -5.89 -21.46
N VAL A 75 14.40 -5.32 -20.59
CA VAL A 75 14.73 -5.08 -19.18
C VAL A 75 13.54 -5.48 -18.31
N ARG A 76 13.84 -6.10 -17.18
CA ARG A 76 12.83 -6.48 -16.18
C ARG A 76 12.91 -5.55 -14.99
N ILE A 77 11.82 -4.85 -14.71
CA ILE A 77 11.63 -4.14 -13.45
C ILE A 77 10.99 -5.13 -12.46
N TYR A 78 11.57 -5.27 -11.28
CA TYR A 78 11.06 -6.15 -10.25
C TYR A 78 11.30 -5.57 -8.86
N LEU A 79 10.50 -6.00 -7.89
CA LEU A 79 10.75 -5.69 -6.48
C LEU A 79 11.73 -6.73 -5.93
N LYS A 80 12.93 -6.30 -5.54
CA LYS A 80 13.91 -7.19 -4.92
C LYS A 80 13.35 -7.74 -3.62
N GLY A 81 13.57 -9.03 -3.40
CA GLY A 81 13.18 -9.72 -2.18
C GLY A 81 13.75 -9.04 -0.94
N GLY A 82 12.99 -9.10 0.14
CA GLY A 82 13.34 -8.49 1.42
C GLY A 82 12.12 -8.35 2.31
N ASN A 83 12.38 -8.20 3.61
CA ASN A 83 11.37 -8.01 4.64
C ASN A 83 10.71 -6.62 4.48
N TYR A 84 9.86 -6.41 3.46
CA TYR A 84 9.04 -5.21 3.40
C TYR A 84 8.13 -5.22 4.63
N ARG A 85 8.41 -4.30 5.55
CA ARG A 85 7.71 -4.21 6.83
C ARG A 85 6.49 -3.31 6.67
N ASN A 86 5.32 -3.94 6.58
CA ASN A 86 4.03 -3.27 6.70
C ASN A 86 3.30 -3.79 7.94
N GLY A 87 3.79 -3.39 9.12
CA GLY A 87 3.32 -3.89 10.40
C GLY A 87 4.31 -4.84 11.07
N THR A 88 3.80 -5.80 11.83
CA THR A 88 4.60 -6.69 12.71
C THR A 88 5.21 -7.89 12.00
N LYS A 89 4.78 -8.23 10.78
CA LYS A 89 5.33 -9.35 10.02
C LYS A 89 5.95 -8.86 8.71
N PRO A 90 7.07 -9.44 8.27
CA PRO A 90 7.56 -9.21 6.92
C PRO A 90 6.57 -9.77 5.90
N ILE A 91 6.34 -9.03 4.82
CA ILE A 91 5.52 -9.47 3.70
C ILE A 91 6.36 -9.32 2.43
N ALA A 92 6.17 -10.22 1.47
CA ALA A 92 6.85 -10.13 0.17
C ALA A 92 6.52 -8.79 -0.51
N ALA A 93 7.54 -8.03 -0.87
CA ALA A 93 7.38 -6.75 -1.55
C ALA A 93 6.60 -6.89 -2.85
N GLY A 94 6.87 -7.94 -3.64
CA GLY A 94 6.16 -8.25 -4.88
C GLY A 94 4.65 -8.39 -4.69
N LEU A 95 4.22 -9.13 -3.66
CA LEU A 95 2.80 -9.31 -3.35
C LEU A 95 2.13 -7.97 -2.98
N VAL A 96 2.78 -7.18 -2.13
CA VAL A 96 2.25 -5.85 -1.77
C VAL A 96 2.20 -4.95 -3.00
N GLY A 97 3.22 -4.98 -3.84
CA GLY A 97 3.28 -4.23 -5.09
C GLY A 97 2.11 -4.55 -6.00
N ALA A 98 1.88 -5.83 -6.30
CA ALA A 98 0.78 -6.28 -7.17
C ALA A 98 -0.59 -5.88 -6.60
N VAL A 99 -0.86 -6.24 -5.33
CA VAL A 99 -2.14 -5.93 -4.66
C VAL A 99 -2.42 -4.43 -4.62
N GLN A 100 -1.39 -3.60 -4.50
CA GLN A 100 -1.55 -2.16 -4.41
C GLN A 100 -1.58 -1.52 -5.79
N GLN A 101 -0.91 -2.07 -6.80
CA GLN A 101 -0.96 -1.57 -8.17
C GLN A 101 -2.37 -1.74 -8.73
N ASP A 102 -2.92 -2.95 -8.68
CA ASP A 102 -4.17 -3.33 -9.37
C ASP A 102 -5.39 -3.24 -8.45
N GLY A 103 -5.16 -3.15 -7.14
CA GLY A 103 -6.19 -3.36 -6.15
C GLY A 103 -6.41 -4.85 -5.88
N ALA A 104 -7.23 -5.16 -4.88
CA ALA A 104 -7.61 -6.54 -4.59
C ALA A 104 -8.90 -6.61 -3.80
N ARG A 105 -9.62 -7.71 -3.99
CA ARG A 105 -10.77 -8.08 -3.16
C ARG A 105 -10.44 -9.37 -2.42
N ILE A 106 -10.32 -9.29 -1.10
CA ILE A 106 -9.91 -10.43 -0.26
C ILE A 106 -11.06 -10.81 0.66
N GLN A 107 -11.54 -12.06 0.57
CA GLN A 107 -12.51 -12.57 1.52
C GLN A 107 -11.80 -13.01 2.81
N MET A 108 -12.27 -12.50 3.95
CA MET A 108 -11.74 -12.81 5.28
C MET A 108 -12.77 -13.59 6.10
N LYS A 109 -12.31 -14.65 6.75
CA LYS A 109 -13.09 -15.43 7.72
C LYS A 109 -12.73 -14.99 9.14
N ALA A 110 -13.72 -14.93 10.02
CA ALA A 110 -13.54 -14.57 11.41
C ALA A 110 -12.56 -15.50 12.16
N SER A 111 -12.48 -16.78 11.76
CA SER A 111 -11.52 -17.77 12.29
C SER A 111 -10.07 -17.40 12.00
N ASN A 112 -9.81 -16.80 10.83
CA ASN A 112 -8.46 -16.52 10.33
C ASN A 112 -7.97 -15.11 10.72
N ALA A 113 -8.85 -14.28 11.24
CA ALA A 113 -8.50 -12.92 11.65
C ALA A 113 -7.55 -12.96 12.85
N PRO A 114 -6.44 -12.21 12.82
CA PRO A 114 -5.46 -12.23 13.90
C PRO A 114 -6.08 -11.70 15.20
N ARG A 115 -6.05 -12.54 16.24
CA ARG A 115 -6.51 -12.17 17.58
C ARG A 115 -5.29 -11.96 18.47
N LYS A 116 -5.18 -10.77 19.05
CA LYS A 116 -4.22 -10.55 20.14
C LYS A 116 -4.74 -11.21 21.42
N PRO A 117 -3.88 -11.66 22.35
CA PRO A 117 -4.33 -12.07 23.68
C PRO A 117 -5.10 -10.94 24.37
N GLN A 118 -6.29 -11.26 24.89
CA GLN A 118 -7.23 -10.31 25.50
C GLN A 118 -7.66 -10.72 26.92
N ALA A 119 -7.35 -11.95 27.36
CA ALA A 119 -7.78 -12.46 28.65
C ALA A 119 -7.09 -11.72 29.80
N ASP A 120 -5.79 -11.48 29.69
CA ASP A 120 -4.97 -10.90 30.78
C ASP A 120 -4.86 -9.37 30.70
N LYS A 121 -5.70 -8.73 29.88
CA LYS A 121 -5.68 -7.28 29.69
C LYS A 121 -6.97 -6.67 30.22
N PRO A 122 -6.91 -5.54 30.95
CA PRO A 122 -8.11 -4.85 31.38
C PRO A 122 -8.94 -4.39 30.18
N ALA A 123 -10.24 -4.21 30.39
CA ALA A 123 -11.12 -3.70 29.35
C ALA A 123 -10.64 -2.33 28.84
N LEU A 124 -10.77 -2.10 27.53
CA LEU A 124 -10.38 -0.81 26.94
C LEU A 124 -11.41 0.27 27.30
N PRO A 125 -11.01 1.56 27.42
CA PRO A 125 -11.94 2.66 27.66
C PRO A 125 -13.12 2.69 26.69
N ARG A 126 -12.86 2.39 25.41
CA ARG A 126 -13.91 2.29 24.37
C ARG A 126 -14.91 1.15 24.62
N GLN A 127 -14.46 0.02 25.17
CA GLN A 127 -15.35 -1.09 25.51
C GLN A 127 -16.19 -0.74 26.73
N ALA A 128 -15.61 -0.11 27.75
CA ALA A 128 -16.34 0.35 28.93
C ALA A 128 -17.43 1.37 28.57
N LYS A 129 -17.10 2.36 27.74
CA LYS A 129 -18.09 3.31 27.19
C LYS A 129 -19.18 2.59 26.40
N ARG A 130 -18.82 1.61 25.56
CA ARG A 130 -19.78 0.85 24.77
C ARG A 130 -20.72 -0.01 25.62
N LEU A 131 -20.21 -0.69 26.65
CA LEU A 131 -21.03 -1.46 27.60
C LEU A 131 -22.04 -0.57 28.31
N ARG A 132 -21.61 0.60 28.80
CA ARG A 132 -22.50 1.59 29.42
C ARG A 132 -23.58 2.09 28.46
N ALA A 133 -23.23 2.28 27.18
CA ALA A 133 -24.20 2.68 26.15
C ALA A 133 -25.20 1.56 25.83
N LEU A 134 -24.78 0.30 25.89
CA LEU A 134 -25.63 -0.88 25.70
C LEU A 134 -26.43 -1.28 26.96
N GLY A 135 -26.45 -0.43 27.99
CA GLY A 135 -27.25 -0.67 29.19
C GLY A 135 -26.68 -1.73 30.15
N TYR A 136 -25.39 -2.05 30.06
CA TYR A 136 -24.73 -2.97 31.00
C TYR A 136 -24.91 -2.51 32.46
N LYS A 137 -25.38 -3.43 33.31
CA LYS A 137 -25.55 -3.24 34.75
C LYS A 137 -24.78 -4.34 35.49
N THR A 138 -24.25 -4.00 36.66
CA THR A 138 -23.64 -4.94 37.60
C THR A 138 -24.45 -4.98 38.89
N ARG A 139 -24.32 -6.07 39.64
CA ARG A 139 -24.98 -6.25 40.92
C ARG A 139 -24.13 -5.62 42.02
N LYS A 140 -24.69 -4.70 42.80
CA LYS A 140 -24.06 -4.17 44.02
C LYS A 140 -25.01 -4.41 45.19
N GLY A 141 -24.72 -5.44 46.01
CA GLY A 141 -25.63 -5.92 47.06
C GLY A 141 -27.01 -6.29 46.49
N LYS A 142 -28.07 -5.68 47.00
CA LYS A 142 -29.47 -5.88 46.53
C LYS A 142 -29.95 -4.97 45.39
N ARG A 143 -29.12 -4.05 44.83
CA ARG A 143 -29.48 -3.27 43.62
C ARG A 143 -28.66 -3.55 42.34
N TRP A 144 -29.31 -3.39 41.18
CA TRP A 144 -28.63 -3.36 39.87
C TRP A 144 -28.19 -1.93 39.57
N VAL A 145 -26.89 -1.73 39.34
CA VAL A 145 -26.30 -0.40 39.16
C VAL A 145 -25.54 -0.36 37.84
N LYS A 146 -25.57 0.79 37.16
CA LYS A 146 -24.75 1.05 35.96
C LYS A 146 -23.31 1.37 36.40
N PRO A 147 -22.33 0.48 36.20
CA PRO A 147 -20.97 0.70 36.69
C PRO A 147 -20.27 1.85 35.95
N SER A 148 -19.36 2.54 36.64
CA SER A 148 -18.49 3.56 36.05
C SER A 148 -17.57 2.95 34.99
N SER A 149 -17.08 3.76 34.04
CA SER A 149 -16.11 3.26 33.07
C SER A 149 -14.83 2.75 33.75
N LYS A 150 -14.40 3.41 34.84
CA LYS A 150 -13.25 2.99 35.65
C LYS A 150 -13.49 1.62 36.27
N GLN A 151 -14.64 1.43 36.94
CA GLN A 151 -15.02 0.15 37.54
C GLN A 151 -15.03 -0.98 36.51
N ILE A 152 -15.57 -0.76 35.31
CA ILE A 152 -15.55 -1.77 34.25
C ILE A 152 -14.11 -2.14 33.89
N MET A 153 -13.23 -1.16 33.69
CA MET A 153 -11.84 -1.43 33.31
C MET A 153 -11.06 -2.18 34.39
N GLU A 154 -11.39 -1.98 35.65
CA GLU A 154 -10.77 -2.65 36.80
C GLU A 154 -11.30 -4.07 37.01
N THR A 155 -12.60 -4.31 36.80
CA THR A 155 -13.23 -5.58 37.18
C THR A 155 -13.32 -6.61 36.05
N MET A 156 -13.15 -6.20 34.79
CA MET A 156 -13.31 -7.13 33.67
C MET A 156 -12.18 -7.06 32.66
N SER A 157 -11.87 -8.22 32.09
CA SER A 157 -10.89 -8.30 31.00
C SER A 157 -11.44 -7.79 29.67
N MET A 158 -10.54 -7.47 28.75
CA MET A 158 -10.86 -7.10 27.37
C MET A 158 -11.69 -8.16 26.67
N ALA A 159 -11.42 -9.44 26.94
CA ALA A 159 -12.17 -10.57 26.42
C ALA A 159 -13.61 -10.63 26.97
N GLN A 160 -13.77 -10.52 28.30
CA GLN A 160 -15.08 -10.51 28.96
C GLN A 160 -15.93 -9.32 28.48
N ALA A 161 -15.36 -8.12 28.44
CA ALA A 161 -16.04 -6.93 27.94
C ALA A 161 -16.49 -7.10 26.49
N GLY A 162 -15.64 -7.68 25.63
CA GLY A 162 -15.95 -7.94 24.24
C GLY A 162 -17.10 -8.94 24.05
N LEU A 163 -17.14 -10.00 24.87
CA LEU A 163 -18.22 -10.98 24.87
C LEU A 163 -19.55 -10.36 25.31
N LEU A 164 -19.54 -9.59 26.40
CA LEU A 164 -20.73 -8.90 26.91
C LEU A 164 -21.28 -7.90 25.90
N ILE A 165 -20.43 -7.11 25.24
CA ILE A 165 -20.84 -6.20 24.16
C ILE A 165 -21.55 -6.98 23.05
N ARG A 166 -21.04 -8.16 22.67
CA ARG A 166 -21.64 -8.98 21.60
C ARG A 166 -23.03 -9.49 22.01
N LYS A 167 -23.16 -10.00 23.24
CA LYS A 167 -24.45 -10.48 23.78
C LYS A 167 -25.47 -9.34 23.87
N LEU A 168 -25.10 -8.21 24.46
CA LEU A 168 -25.99 -7.05 24.64
C LEU A 168 -26.37 -6.36 23.33
N LYS A 169 -25.51 -6.40 22.31
CA LYS A 169 -25.83 -5.80 21.01
C LYS A 169 -26.94 -6.58 20.28
N GLY A 170 -27.13 -7.87 20.56
CA GLY A 170 -28.15 -8.71 19.93
C GLY A 170 -27.94 -9.02 18.44
N THR A 171 -27.08 -8.27 17.72
CA THR A 171 -26.79 -8.53 16.30
C THR A 171 -25.78 -9.64 16.12
N PRO A 172 -26.02 -10.63 15.24
CA PRO A 172 -25.06 -11.69 14.95
C PRO A 172 -23.75 -11.11 14.39
N SER A 173 -22.62 -11.64 14.84
CA SER A 173 -21.31 -11.24 14.33
C SER A 173 -21.08 -11.84 12.94
N LYS A 174 -20.65 -11.01 11.98
CA LYS A 174 -20.27 -11.48 10.63
C LYS A 174 -19.17 -12.55 10.74
N ARG A 175 -19.43 -13.73 10.15
CA ARG A 175 -18.44 -14.82 10.05
C ARG A 175 -17.47 -14.60 8.89
N THR A 176 -17.92 -13.91 7.85
CA THR A 176 -17.15 -13.58 6.66
C THR A 176 -17.36 -12.11 6.29
N TRP A 177 -16.32 -11.48 5.76
CA TRP A 177 -16.41 -10.16 5.17
C TRP A 177 -15.42 -10.00 4.03
N THR A 178 -15.73 -9.10 3.12
CA THR A 178 -14.84 -8.73 2.02
C THR A 178 -13.98 -7.53 2.43
N ILE A 179 -12.69 -7.61 2.13
CA ILE A 179 -11.73 -6.51 2.28
C ILE A 179 -11.43 -6.01 0.88
N ASP A 180 -11.91 -4.81 0.57
CA ASP A 180 -11.62 -4.12 -0.67
C ASP A 180 -10.38 -3.24 -0.50
N ILE A 181 -9.37 -3.49 -1.33
CA ILE A 181 -8.13 -2.72 -1.42
C ILE A 181 -8.20 -1.95 -2.74
N PRO A 182 -8.26 -0.60 -2.71
CA PRO A 182 -8.28 0.18 -3.94
C PRO A 182 -6.91 0.14 -4.61
N GLY A 183 -6.92 0.15 -5.94
CA GLY A 183 -5.72 0.28 -6.77
C GLY A 183 -5.05 1.63 -6.55
N ARG A 184 -3.73 1.60 -6.53
CA ARG A 184 -2.80 2.72 -6.34
C ARG A 184 -1.64 2.49 -7.30
N VAL A 185 -1.91 2.79 -8.56
CA VAL A 185 -0.93 2.72 -9.64
C VAL A 185 0.27 3.57 -9.23
N PHE A 186 1.39 2.90 -8.95
CA PHE A 186 2.64 3.56 -8.56
C PHE A 186 3.75 3.26 -9.56
N LEU A 187 3.76 2.05 -10.11
CA LEU A 187 4.67 1.64 -11.15
C LEU A 187 4.01 1.90 -12.50
N GLY A 188 4.33 3.03 -13.11
CA GLY A 188 3.77 3.48 -14.36
C GLY A 188 4.18 4.92 -14.63
N VAL A 189 3.99 5.38 -15.86
CA VAL A 189 4.22 6.75 -16.33
C VAL A 189 3.13 7.06 -17.36
N SER A 190 2.71 8.32 -17.48
CA SER A 190 1.82 8.73 -18.56
C SER A 190 2.55 8.66 -19.91
N ASN A 191 1.81 8.73 -21.02
CA ASN A 191 2.43 8.75 -22.36
C ASN A 191 3.36 9.95 -22.53
N ASP A 192 2.96 11.12 -22.04
CA ASP A 192 3.76 12.35 -22.13
C ASP A 192 5.03 12.23 -21.29
N GLU A 193 4.90 11.78 -20.04
CA GLU A 193 6.06 11.54 -19.19
C GLU A 193 7.00 10.48 -19.80
N PHE A 194 6.44 9.43 -20.41
CA PHE A 194 7.24 8.40 -21.06
C PHE A 194 8.03 8.96 -22.25
N ASN A 195 7.41 9.80 -23.08
CA ASN A 195 8.08 10.48 -24.19
C ASN A 195 9.22 11.39 -23.68
N GLN A 196 8.98 12.15 -22.60
CA GLN A 196 10.02 12.98 -21.96
C GLN A 196 11.17 12.15 -21.38
N ILE A 197 10.86 11.00 -20.78
CA ILE A 197 11.88 10.07 -20.27
C ILE A 197 12.76 9.59 -21.42
N ILE A 198 12.16 9.12 -22.51
CA ILE A 198 12.89 8.66 -23.70
C ILE A 198 13.76 9.80 -24.23
N ALA A 199 13.20 10.99 -24.39
CA ALA A 199 13.90 12.16 -24.93
C ALA A 199 15.20 12.43 -24.17
N ARG A 200 15.05 12.55 -22.84
CA ARG A 200 16.16 12.81 -21.92
C ARG A 200 17.20 11.69 -21.95
N GLN A 201 16.78 10.42 -22.08
CA GLN A 201 17.73 9.32 -22.11
C GLN A 201 18.44 9.15 -23.45
N MET A 202 17.79 9.46 -24.58
CA MET A 202 18.41 9.47 -25.91
C MET A 202 19.50 10.54 -26.02
N GLN A 203 19.22 11.74 -25.53
CA GLN A 203 20.21 12.82 -25.45
C GLN A 203 21.41 12.40 -24.58
N ALA A 204 21.14 11.79 -23.43
CA ALA A 204 22.19 11.39 -22.49
C ALA A 204 23.09 10.24 -22.98
N ILE A 205 22.70 9.49 -24.03
CA ILE A 205 23.55 8.47 -24.67
C ILE A 205 24.28 8.99 -25.91
N GLY A 206 24.20 10.30 -26.18
CA GLY A 206 24.88 10.95 -27.31
C GLY A 206 24.32 10.57 -28.67
N PHE A 207 23.03 10.21 -28.76
CA PHE A 207 22.40 9.83 -30.02
C PHE A 207 21.71 11.04 -30.65
N GLY A 208 22.44 11.89 -31.39
CA GLY A 208 21.98 12.86 -32.41
C GLY A 208 20.62 13.56 -32.27
N TRP A 209 20.10 13.72 -31.06
CA TRP A 209 18.74 14.19 -30.80
C TRP A 209 18.83 15.54 -30.13
N ASP A 210 18.69 16.59 -30.93
CA ASP A 210 18.70 17.98 -30.49
C ASP A 210 17.31 18.36 -29.96
N VAL A 211 16.94 17.79 -28.81
CA VAL A 211 15.80 18.30 -28.03
C VAL A 211 16.35 19.18 -26.93
N THR A 212 16.03 20.46 -27.00
CA THR A 212 16.51 21.45 -26.04
C THR A 212 15.94 21.17 -24.65
N ALA A 213 16.70 21.48 -23.60
CA ALA A 213 16.28 21.24 -22.22
C ALA A 213 14.94 21.92 -21.86
N GLN A 214 14.58 22.99 -22.57
CA GLN A 214 13.29 23.68 -22.46
C GLN A 214 12.11 22.85 -22.99
N GLN A 215 12.28 22.11 -24.09
CA GLN A 215 11.24 21.23 -24.66
C GLN A 215 10.95 20.01 -23.79
N ILE A 216 11.86 19.64 -22.87
CA ILE A 216 11.73 18.49 -21.95
C ILE A 216 11.02 18.88 -20.63
N ARG A 217 10.91 20.19 -20.33
CA ARG A 217 10.33 20.71 -19.07
C ARG A 217 8.84 21.07 -19.15
N GLY A 218 8.21 20.91 -20.32
CA GLY A 218 6.78 21.12 -20.52
C GLY A 218 5.92 20.16 -19.71
#